data_AF-A0A4U5WAY8-F1
#
_entry.id   AF-A0A4U5WAY8-F1
#
_cell.length_a   1.000
_cell.length_b   1.000
_cell.length_c   1.000
_cell.angle_alpha   90.00
_cell.angle_beta   90.00
_cell.angle_gamma   90.00
#
_symmetry.space_group_name_H-M   'P 1'
#
loop_
_entity.id
_entity.type
_entity.pdbx_description
1 polymer ?
#
loop_
_entity_poly.entity_id
_entity_poly.type
_entity_poly.pdbx_seq_one_letter_code
_entity_poly.pdbx_strand_id
1 'polypeptide(L)'
;MGQPLRRVAAACATALAAAAITVGAPAQAAQATTTTHCATSTSIALLPSGSGFLFPNLFVSQSACGFVDNGPLYYFTVDKATSNASVLSGPPRPYVVYNLSVVCSAVTVNGDTVWATGCGPT
;
A
#
# COMPACT_ATOMS: atom_id res chain seq x y z
N MET A 1 62.87 3.28 -5.65
CA MET A 1 62.45 3.94 -4.39
C MET A 1 61.00 3.59 -4.15
N GLY A 2 60.66 3.00 -2.99
CA GLY A 2 59.27 2.75 -2.58
C GLY A 2 58.94 1.30 -2.18
N GLN A 3 59.41 0.86 -1.00
CA GLN A 3 58.66 -0.05 -0.11
C GLN A 3 57.86 0.84 0.88
N PRO A 4 56.96 0.36 1.76
CA PRO A 4 56.29 -0.94 1.91
C PRO A 4 54.75 -0.75 2.13
N LEU A 5 53.92 -1.79 2.29
CA LEU A 5 53.31 -2.19 3.58
C LEU A 5 52.35 -3.34 3.25
N ARG A 6 52.67 -4.60 3.56
CA ARG A 6 52.41 -5.26 4.86
C ARG A 6 51.07 -4.86 5.50
N ARG A 7 50.09 -5.76 5.40
CA ARG A 7 49.35 -6.43 6.48
C ARG A 7 48.03 -6.95 5.90
N VAL A 8 47.42 -8.07 6.29
CA VAL A 8 47.76 -9.24 7.09
C VAL A 8 46.71 -10.25 6.63
N ALA A 9 47.13 -11.50 6.46
CA ALA A 9 46.28 -12.63 6.16
C ALA A 9 45.25 -12.89 7.29
N ALA A 10 44.04 -13.29 6.91
CA ALA A 10 43.26 -14.36 7.53
C ALA A 10 41.91 -14.44 6.81
N ALA A 11 41.31 -15.58 6.51
CA ALA A 11 41.70 -16.97 6.40
C ALA A 11 40.44 -17.65 5.81
N CYS A 12 40.67 -18.66 4.95
CA CYS A 12 39.82 -19.80 4.62
C CYS A 12 38.30 -19.73 4.96
N ALA A 13 37.39 -20.00 4.02
CA ALA A 13 37.38 -21.27 3.30
C ALA A 13 36.62 -21.20 1.96
N THR A 14 37.16 -21.94 1.01
CA THR A 14 36.64 -22.32 -0.30
C THR A 14 35.53 -23.39 -0.18
N ALA A 15 34.47 -23.26 -1.00
CA ALA A 15 33.92 -24.30 -1.89
C ALA A 15 32.57 -23.81 -2.44
N LEU A 16 32.50 -23.30 -3.68
CA LEU A 16 32.19 -24.02 -4.92
C LEU A 16 30.72 -24.49 -5.05
N ALA A 17 29.98 -23.79 -5.90
CA ALA A 17 29.08 -24.30 -6.96
C ALA A 17 27.99 -23.23 -7.22
N ALA A 18 27.68 -22.78 -8.42
CA ALA A 18 28.17 -23.02 -9.76
C ALA A 18 27.88 -21.75 -10.58
N ALA A 19 28.70 -21.49 -11.59
CA ALA A 19 28.52 -20.37 -12.49
C ALA A 19 27.27 -20.57 -13.37
N ALA A 20 26.38 -19.59 -13.36
CA ALA A 20 25.62 -19.21 -14.53
C ALA A 20 25.69 -17.69 -14.64
N ILE A 21 26.62 -17.22 -15.45
CA ILE A 21 26.67 -15.83 -15.91
C ILE A 21 25.49 -15.66 -16.87
N THR A 22 24.38 -15.12 -16.39
CA THR A 22 23.44 -14.41 -17.24
C THR A 22 23.63 -12.93 -16.97
N VAL A 23 24.50 -12.30 -17.77
CA VAL A 23 24.46 -10.85 -17.99
C VAL A 23 23.10 -10.57 -18.60
N GLY A 24 22.19 -9.96 -17.84
CA GLY A 24 20.84 -9.72 -18.33
C GLY A 24 20.02 -8.85 -17.39
N ALA A 25 20.36 -7.56 -17.35
CA ALA A 25 19.59 -6.46 -16.74
C ALA A 25 19.31 -6.60 -15.22
N PRO A 26 19.16 -5.49 -14.47
CA PRO A 26 18.47 -5.62 -13.19
C PRO A 26 17.10 -6.20 -13.51
N ALA A 27 16.83 -7.42 -13.05
CA ALA A 27 15.46 -7.88 -12.89
C ALA A 27 14.81 -6.79 -12.04
N GLN A 28 13.96 -5.98 -12.67
CA GLN A 28 13.11 -5.03 -11.97
C GLN A 28 12.49 -5.85 -10.86
N ALA A 29 12.89 -5.59 -9.62
CA ALA A 29 12.27 -6.23 -8.47
C ALA A 29 10.79 -6.04 -8.70
N ALA A 30 10.06 -7.13 -8.95
CA ALA A 30 8.62 -7.09 -9.04
C ALA A 30 8.21 -6.42 -7.72
N GLN A 31 7.81 -5.16 -7.78
CA GLN A 31 7.39 -4.43 -6.60
C GLN A 31 6.15 -5.17 -6.17
N ALA A 32 6.30 -6.04 -5.16
CA ALA A 32 5.18 -6.69 -4.53
C ALA A 32 4.22 -5.56 -4.20
N THR A 33 3.07 -5.56 -4.84
CA THR A 33 2.07 -4.52 -4.67
C THR A 33 1.59 -4.62 -3.23
N THR A 34 2.16 -3.80 -2.34
CA THR A 34 1.90 -3.90 -0.91
C THR A 34 0.44 -3.53 -0.66
N THR A 35 -0.37 -4.53 -0.38
CA THR A 35 -1.77 -4.33 0.00
C THR A 35 -1.83 -4.14 1.50
N THR A 36 -2.36 -2.99 1.93
CA THR A 36 -2.58 -2.67 3.33
C THR A 36 -3.93 -3.27 3.76
N HIS A 37 -3.92 -4.09 4.80
CA HIS A 37 -5.16 -4.62 5.38
C HIS A 37 -5.55 -3.81 6.62
N CYS A 38 -6.83 -3.50 6.71
CA CYS A 38 -7.43 -2.71 7.79
C CYS A 38 -8.68 -3.42 8.32
N ALA A 39 -8.78 -3.57 9.65
CA ALA A 39 -10.02 -4.09 10.25
C ALA A 39 -11.21 -3.13 10.03
N THR A 40 -10.96 -1.82 10.11
CA THR A 40 -12.02 -0.81 9.97
C THR A 40 -11.56 0.42 9.20
N SER A 41 -12.47 1.02 8.45
CA SER A 41 -12.29 2.35 7.86
C SER A 41 -13.54 3.22 8.04
N THR A 42 -13.33 4.53 7.98
CA THR A 42 -14.40 5.48 7.67
C THR A 42 -14.26 5.91 6.22
N SER A 43 -15.36 6.14 5.51
CA SER A 43 -15.33 6.54 4.10
C SER A 43 -16.43 7.54 3.78
N ILE A 44 -16.29 8.26 2.67
CA ILE A 44 -17.40 9.01 2.08
C ILE A 44 -17.83 8.26 0.84
N ALA A 45 -19.07 7.79 0.81
CA ALA A 45 -19.64 7.07 -0.30
C ALA A 45 -20.47 8.03 -1.15
N LEU A 46 -20.26 8.01 -2.45
CA LEU A 46 -21.10 8.70 -3.41
C LEU A 46 -22.07 7.66 -3.98
N LEU A 47 -23.36 8.01 -4.03
CA LEU A 47 -24.36 7.20 -4.72
C LEU A 47 -24.76 7.92 -6.03
N PRO A 48 -23.95 7.85 -7.10
CA PRO A 48 -24.37 8.32 -8.40
C PRO A 48 -25.64 7.59 -8.84
N SER A 49 -26.57 8.33 -9.46
CA SER A 49 -27.90 7.87 -9.86
C SER A 49 -27.85 6.48 -10.52
N GLY A 50 -28.22 5.44 -9.78
CA GLY A 50 -28.41 4.08 -10.31
C GLY A 50 -27.17 3.17 -10.42
N SER A 51 -25.97 3.59 -9.98
CA SER A 51 -24.73 2.86 -10.28
C SER A 51 -24.00 2.24 -9.07
N GLY A 52 -24.63 2.23 -7.89
CA GLY A 52 -24.02 1.71 -6.66
C GLY A 52 -23.12 2.73 -5.95
N PHE A 53 -22.56 2.34 -4.79
CA PHE A 53 -21.75 3.24 -3.97
C PHE A 53 -20.30 3.28 -4.47
N LEU A 54 -19.80 4.48 -4.76
CA LEU A 54 -18.38 4.74 -5.02
C LEU A 54 -17.72 5.23 -3.73
N PHE A 55 -16.51 4.76 -3.45
CA PHE A 55 -15.73 5.13 -2.27
C PHE A 55 -14.54 6.00 -2.68
N PRO A 56 -14.71 7.28 -3.09
CA PRO A 56 -13.59 8.11 -3.54
C PRO A 56 -12.56 8.42 -2.45
N ASN A 57 -12.94 8.27 -1.18
CA ASN A 57 -12.10 8.58 -0.03
C ASN A 57 -12.16 7.46 1.02
N LEU A 58 -11.00 7.12 1.57
CA LEU A 58 -10.82 6.18 2.66
C LEU A 58 -10.06 6.85 3.81
N PHE A 59 -10.54 6.68 5.03
CA PHE A 59 -9.88 7.14 6.26
C PHE A 59 -9.60 5.92 7.14
N VAL A 60 -8.34 5.65 7.42
CA VAL A 60 -7.89 4.52 8.24
C VAL A 60 -6.85 4.95 9.26
N SER A 61 -6.69 4.17 10.32
CA SER A 61 -5.62 4.37 11.30
C SER A 61 -4.34 3.72 10.79
N GLN A 62 -3.26 4.48 10.77
CA GLN A 62 -1.95 4.03 10.31
C GLN A 62 -1.45 2.87 11.18
N SER A 63 -1.47 3.05 12.50
CA SER A 63 -1.02 2.02 13.45
C SER A 63 -1.91 0.79 13.46
N ALA A 64 -3.23 0.94 13.35
CA ALA A 64 -4.16 -0.19 13.33
C ALA A 64 -4.05 -1.02 12.04
N CYS A 65 -3.71 -0.39 10.91
CA CYS A 65 -3.55 -1.08 9.63
C CYS A 65 -2.10 -1.48 9.31
N GLY A 66 -1.13 -1.09 10.15
CA GLY A 66 0.28 -1.21 9.83
C GLY A 66 0.66 -0.51 8.51
N PHE A 67 0.01 0.61 8.18
CA PHE A 67 0.21 1.29 6.90
C PHE A 67 1.62 1.89 6.82
N VAL A 68 2.33 1.52 5.75
CA VAL A 68 3.64 2.07 5.39
C VAL A 68 3.52 2.68 4.00
N ASP A 69 3.91 3.95 3.86
CA ASP A 69 3.93 4.60 2.56
C ASP A 69 5.07 4.02 1.70
N ASN A 70 4.68 3.37 0.60
CA ASN A 70 5.59 2.79 -0.39
C ASN A 70 5.47 3.50 -1.75
N GLY A 71 4.83 4.67 -1.79
CA GLY A 71 4.44 5.39 -3.00
C GLY A 71 3.14 4.86 -3.64
N PRO A 72 2.52 5.66 -4.53
CA PRO A 72 1.34 5.25 -5.29
C PRO A 72 1.66 4.13 -6.30
N LEU A 73 0.73 3.24 -6.66
CA LEU A 73 -0.69 3.15 -6.24
C LEU A 73 -0.86 2.48 -4.86
N TYR A 74 -1.86 2.92 -4.10
CA TYR A 74 -2.12 2.43 -2.74
C TYR A 74 -3.27 1.44 -2.71
N TYR A 75 -3.00 0.19 -2.33
CA TYR A 75 -3.97 -0.89 -2.31
C TYR A 75 -4.44 -1.13 -0.88
N PHE A 76 -5.75 -1.11 -0.67
CA PHE A 76 -6.37 -1.32 0.64
C PHE A 76 -7.40 -2.44 0.59
N THR A 77 -7.39 -3.27 1.62
CA THR A 77 -8.46 -4.20 1.94
C THR A 77 -9.00 -3.86 3.32
N VAL A 78 -10.32 -3.74 3.44
CA VAL A 78 -10.99 -3.34 4.68
C VAL A 78 -12.09 -4.31 5.04
N ASP A 79 -12.03 -4.90 6.23
CA ASP A 79 -13.05 -5.86 6.67
C ASP A 79 -14.41 -5.18 6.86
N LYS A 80 -14.43 -3.97 7.45
CA LYS A 80 -15.63 -3.16 7.65
C LYS A 80 -15.37 -1.68 7.39
N ALA A 81 -15.91 -1.15 6.30
CA ALA A 81 -15.94 0.28 6.00
C ALA A 81 -17.28 0.88 6.42
N THR A 82 -17.26 1.89 7.31
CA THR A 82 -18.45 2.68 7.65
C THR A 82 -18.43 3.97 6.87
N SER A 83 -19.52 4.28 6.17
CA SER A 83 -19.57 5.42 5.29
C SER A 83 -20.83 6.25 5.48
N ASN A 84 -20.71 7.55 5.28
CA ASN A 84 -21.88 8.41 5.09
C ASN A 84 -22.11 8.53 3.59
N ALA A 85 -23.19 7.92 3.12
CA ALA A 85 -23.61 8.01 1.74
C ALA A 85 -24.34 9.32 1.50
N SER A 86 -23.76 10.19 0.67
CA SER A 86 -24.47 11.33 0.12
C SER A 86 -25.46 10.85 -0.93
N VAL A 87 -26.75 11.09 -0.68
CA VAL A 87 -27.85 10.75 -1.60
C VAL A 87 -28.35 12.01 -2.29
N LEU A 88 -28.92 11.86 -3.50
CA LEU A 88 -29.42 12.99 -4.32
C LEU A 88 -30.52 13.82 -3.63
N SER A 89 -31.20 13.25 -2.64
CA SER A 89 -32.29 13.87 -1.90
C SER A 89 -32.30 13.33 -0.48
N GLY A 90 -32.27 14.25 0.49
CA GLY A 90 -32.33 13.96 1.92
C GLY A 90 -30.97 13.98 2.63
N PRO A 91 -30.97 13.77 3.96
CA PRO A 91 -29.75 13.75 4.74
C PRO A 91 -28.86 12.56 4.37
N PRO A 92 -27.53 12.68 4.52
CA PRO A 92 -26.61 11.55 4.35
C PRO A 92 -27.05 10.38 5.22
N ARG A 93 -26.96 9.17 4.69
CA ARG A 93 -27.32 7.95 5.42
C ARG A 93 -26.08 7.14 5.76
N PRO A 94 -25.98 6.58 6.98
CA PRO A 94 -24.92 5.64 7.29
C PRO A 94 -25.09 4.39 6.42
N TYR A 95 -23.98 3.94 5.86
CA TYR A 95 -23.88 2.76 5.02
C TYR A 95 -22.64 1.97 5.46
N VAL A 96 -22.77 0.66 5.59
CA VAL A 96 -21.67 -0.21 6.01
C VAL A 96 -21.37 -1.19 4.88
N VAL A 97 -20.11 -1.29 4.50
CA VAL A 97 -19.60 -2.27 3.55
C VAL A 97 -18.64 -3.20 4.24
N TYR A 98 -18.73 -4.48 3.89
CA TYR A 98 -17.82 -5.50 4.36
C TYR A 98 -16.91 -5.96 3.21
N ASN A 99 -15.67 -6.32 3.53
CA ASN A 99 -14.67 -6.81 2.58
C ASN A 99 -14.43 -5.84 1.40
N LEU A 100 -14.29 -4.54 1.71
CA LEU A 100 -14.01 -3.51 0.71
C LEU A 100 -12.57 -3.65 0.21
N SER A 101 -12.39 -3.80 -1.10
CA SER A 101 -11.08 -3.76 -1.75
C SER A 101 -11.02 -2.56 -2.68
N VAL A 102 -10.05 -1.68 -2.48
CA VAL A 102 -9.90 -0.45 -3.26
C VAL A 102 -8.45 -0.14 -3.58
N VAL A 103 -8.25 0.50 -4.73
CA VAL A 103 -6.98 1.11 -5.13
C VAL A 103 -7.15 2.62 -5.12
N CYS A 104 -6.24 3.32 -4.47
CA CYS A 104 -6.25 4.77 -4.30
C CYS A 104 -5.02 5.38 -4.98
N SER A 105 -5.20 6.60 -5.51
CA SER A 105 -4.16 7.28 -6.29
C SER A 105 -3.26 8.17 -5.44
N ALA A 106 -3.74 8.61 -4.28
CA ALA A 106 -3.00 9.48 -3.37
C ALA A 106 -3.34 9.18 -1.92
N VAL A 107 -2.37 9.37 -1.03
CA VAL A 107 -2.51 9.27 0.42
C VAL A 107 -1.90 10.49 1.08
N THR A 108 -2.56 11.00 2.12
CA THR A 108 -2.01 11.98 3.06
C THR A 108 -2.01 11.36 4.46
N VAL A 109 -0.87 11.38 5.14
CA VAL A 109 -0.77 10.91 6.53
C VAL A 109 -0.74 12.13 7.45
N ASN A 110 -1.67 12.20 8.41
CA ASN A 110 -1.72 13.23 9.43
C ASN A 110 -1.81 12.58 10.82
N GLY A 111 -0.68 12.54 11.53
CA GLY A 111 -0.56 11.76 12.76
C GLY A 111 -0.83 10.28 12.48
N ASP A 112 -1.79 9.70 13.21
CA ASP A 112 -2.22 8.31 13.01
C ASP A 112 -3.29 8.16 11.92
N THR A 113 -3.78 9.24 11.30
CA THR A 113 -4.83 9.14 10.27
C THR A 113 -4.22 9.10 8.87
N VAL A 114 -4.55 8.05 8.12
CA VAL A 114 -4.27 7.91 6.70
C VAL A 114 -5.52 8.31 5.92
N TRP A 115 -5.40 9.37 5.13
CA TRP A 115 -6.44 9.82 4.22
C TRP A 115 -6.06 9.44 2.79
N ALA A 116 -6.70 8.39 2.26
CA ALA A 116 -6.55 7.98 0.88
C ALA A 116 -7.65 8.60 0.00
N THR A 117 -7.28 9.02 -1.20
CA THR A 117 -8.15 9.72 -2.16
C THR A 117 -8.01 9.15 -3.57
N GLY A 118 -9.00 9.43 -4.42
CA GLY A 118 -9.06 8.87 -5.77
C GLY A 118 -9.18 7.35 -5.74
N CYS A 119 -9.92 6.85 -4.75
CA CYS A 119 -10.10 5.43 -4.52
C CYS A 119 -11.18 4.86 -5.45
N GLY A 120 -10.90 3.71 -6.06
CA GLY A 120 -11.80 2.95 -6.91
C GLY A 120 -11.69 1.46 -6.61
N PRO A 121 -12.62 0.63 -7.12
CA PRO A 121 -12.51 -0.82 -6.99
C PRO A 121 -11.21 -1.31 -7.63
N THR A 122 -10.54 -2.27 -6.98
CA THR A 122 -9.41 -3.04 -7.55
C THR A 122 -9.86 -3.98 -8.65
#